data_AF-A0A258D3I9-F1
#
_entry.id   AF-A0A258D3I9-F1
#
_cell.length_a   1.000
_cell.length_b   1.000
_cell.length_c   1.000
_cell.angle_alpha   90.00
_cell.angle_beta   90.00
_cell.angle_gamma   90.00
#
_symmetry.space_group_name_H-M   'P 1'
#
loop_
_entity.id
_entity.type
_entity.pdbx_description
1 polymer ?
#
loop_
_entity_poly.entity_id
_entity_poly.type
_entity_poly.pdbx_seq_one_letter_code
_entity_poly.pdbx_strand_id
1 'polypeptide(L)'
;RDPNIARVVVPSGPDVADDWIAARVSRGDVVVTADIPLASRCVKAGADVIAPNGRAFTEASIGAALATRNLMDDLRSAGQVTSGPKPFSPRDRSAFLSALDLAIVRLKRAGFAAAPWAEETLLQATRADLSSAPPVVD
;
A
#
# COMPACT_ATOMS: atom_id res chain seq x y z
N ARG A 1 -6.67 -19.49 11.37
CA ARG A 1 -5.75 -18.41 10.99
C ARG A 1 -4.87 -18.98 9.88
N ASP A 2 -4.90 -18.40 8.69
CA ASP A 2 -4.09 -18.89 7.57
C ASP A 2 -2.61 -18.56 7.85
N PRO A 3 -1.65 -19.49 7.72
CA PRO A 3 -0.22 -19.19 7.87
C PRO A 3 0.26 -18.15 6.85
N ASN A 4 -0.45 -18.03 5.74
CA ASN A 4 -0.26 -17.04 4.71
C ASN A 4 -1.10 -15.76 4.96
N ILE A 5 -1.35 -15.38 6.21
CA ILE A 5 -1.88 -14.05 6.55
C ILE A 5 -1.23 -13.55 7.84
N ALA A 6 -0.47 -12.45 7.71
CA ALA A 6 0.06 -11.71 8.85
C ALA A 6 -0.76 -10.42 9.08
N ARG A 7 -1.01 -10.10 10.35
CA ARG A 7 -1.59 -8.81 10.76
C ARG A 7 -0.53 -8.04 11.53
N VAL A 8 -0.21 -6.86 11.05
CA VAL A 8 0.68 -5.92 11.72
C VAL A 8 -0.19 -4.85 12.40
N VAL A 9 0.12 -4.55 13.66
CA VAL A 9 -0.51 -3.47 14.41
C VAL A 9 0.52 -2.35 14.53
N VAL A 10 0.09 -1.13 14.21
CA VAL A 10 0.89 0.08 14.32
C VAL A 10 0.23 1.03 15.34
N PRO A 11 0.98 2.01 15.90
CA PRO A 11 0.38 3.04 16.74
C PRO A 11 -0.76 3.78 16.04
N SER A 12 -1.66 4.37 16.84
CA SER A 12 -2.71 5.23 16.30
C SER A 12 -2.15 6.57 15.82
N GLY A 13 -2.69 7.07 14.73
CA GLY A 13 -2.34 8.38 14.19
C GLY A 13 -2.65 8.47 12.70
N PRO A 14 -2.74 9.70 12.14
CA PRO A 14 -2.82 9.88 10.70
C PRO A 14 -1.56 9.31 10.04
N ASP A 15 -1.74 8.66 8.89
CA ASP A 15 -0.67 8.16 8.01
C ASP A 15 0.34 7.16 8.63
N VAL A 16 0.22 6.78 9.90
CA VAL A 16 1.18 5.88 10.58
C VAL A 16 1.28 4.51 9.88
N ALA A 17 0.15 3.97 9.43
CA ALA A 17 0.13 2.72 8.67
C ALA A 17 0.82 2.88 7.31
N ASP A 18 0.58 3.99 6.63
CA ASP A 18 1.19 4.28 5.34
C ASP A 18 2.70 4.44 5.44
N ASP A 19 3.18 5.15 6.45
CA ASP A 19 4.60 5.34 6.73
C ASP A 19 5.27 3.99 7.03
N TRP A 20 4.60 3.14 7.82
CA TRP A 20 5.10 1.80 8.11
C TRP A 20 5.25 0.94 6.84
N ILE A 21 4.27 1.00 5.94
CA ILE A 21 4.27 0.28 4.65
C ILE A 21 5.36 0.84 3.74
N ALA A 22 5.39 2.16 3.55
CA ALA A 22 6.33 2.84 2.65
C ALA A 22 7.79 2.62 3.06
N ALA A 23 8.07 2.48 4.35
CA ALA A 23 9.42 2.20 4.86
C ALA A 23 9.89 0.75 4.62
N ARG A 24 9.01 -0.17 4.26
CA ARG A 24 9.30 -1.62 4.13
C ARG A 24 9.08 -2.19 2.75
N VAL A 25 8.28 -1.51 1.94
CA VAL A 25 7.98 -1.94 0.59
C VAL A 25 9.22 -1.81 -0.30
N SER A 26 9.40 -2.77 -1.19
CA SER A 26 10.53 -2.84 -2.10
C SER A 26 10.16 -3.50 -3.42
N ARG A 27 11.10 -3.53 -4.37
CA ARG A 27 10.94 -4.30 -5.61
C ARG A 27 10.76 -5.77 -5.29
N GLY A 28 9.69 -6.38 -5.80
CA GLY A 28 9.29 -7.74 -5.47
C GLY A 28 7.97 -7.80 -4.71
N ASP A 29 7.57 -6.70 -4.09
CA ASP A 29 6.31 -6.59 -3.36
C ASP A 29 5.17 -6.14 -4.28
N VAL A 30 3.96 -6.62 -3.97
CA VAL A 30 2.71 -6.13 -4.56
C VAL A 30 1.91 -5.39 -3.47
N VAL A 31 1.67 -4.10 -3.68
CA VAL A 31 0.86 -3.27 -2.77
C VAL A 31 -0.53 -3.05 -3.37
N VAL A 32 -1.55 -3.40 -2.59
CA VAL A 32 -2.94 -3.11 -2.94
C VAL A 32 -3.42 -1.88 -2.16
N THR A 33 -3.67 -0.77 -2.84
CA THR A 33 -4.17 0.45 -2.18
C THR A 33 -4.98 1.34 -3.12
N ALA A 34 -6.01 2.00 -2.57
CA ALA A 34 -6.71 3.09 -3.25
C ALA A 34 -6.13 4.47 -2.92
N ASP A 35 -5.27 4.55 -1.90
CA ASP A 35 -4.63 5.76 -1.45
C ASP A 35 -3.51 6.17 -2.44
N ILE A 36 -3.67 7.34 -3.04
CA ILE A 36 -2.75 7.83 -4.08
C ILE A 36 -1.42 8.32 -3.48
N PRO A 37 -1.39 9.09 -2.37
CA PRO A 37 -0.16 9.35 -1.62
C PRO A 37 0.65 8.09 -1.26
N LEU A 38 0.02 7.04 -0.71
CA LEU A 38 0.72 5.78 -0.42
C LEU A 38 1.19 5.10 -1.71
N ALA A 39 0.34 5.02 -2.74
CA ALA A 39 0.72 4.43 -4.02
C ALA A 39 1.94 5.11 -4.63
N SER A 40 2.03 6.44 -4.54
CA SER A 40 3.19 7.21 -5.01
C SER A 40 4.48 6.80 -4.32
N ARG A 41 4.44 6.64 -2.99
CA ARG A 41 5.59 6.20 -2.19
C ARG A 41 6.01 4.78 -2.57
N CYS A 42 5.05 3.86 -2.69
CA CYS A 42 5.33 2.47 -3.04
C CYS A 42 5.86 2.28 -4.48
N VAL A 43 5.33 3.03 -5.45
CA VAL A 43 5.85 3.02 -6.83
C VAL A 43 7.30 3.50 -6.87
N LYS A 44 7.63 4.59 -6.15
CA LYS A 44 9.00 5.12 -6.07
C LYS A 44 9.98 4.14 -5.40
N ALA A 45 9.48 3.29 -4.51
CA ALA A 45 10.26 2.21 -3.89
C ALA A 45 10.41 0.97 -4.81
N GLY A 46 9.85 0.99 -6.03
CA GLY A 46 9.97 -0.06 -7.04
C GLY A 46 8.97 -1.21 -6.90
N ALA A 47 7.95 -1.05 -6.05
CA ALA A 47 6.90 -2.06 -5.86
C ALA A 47 5.86 -2.04 -6.99
N ASP A 48 5.20 -3.18 -7.19
CA ASP A 48 4.04 -3.26 -8.07
C ASP A 48 2.79 -2.81 -7.31
N VAL A 49 2.15 -1.70 -7.73
CA VAL A 49 1.04 -1.11 -6.98
C VAL A 49 -0.26 -1.17 -7.78
N ILE A 50 -1.31 -1.70 -7.16
CA ILE A 50 -2.61 -1.96 -7.81
C ILE A 50 -3.74 -1.43 -6.92
N ALA A 51 -4.70 -0.72 -7.51
CA ALA A 51 -5.92 -0.33 -6.82
C ALA A 51 -6.93 -1.48 -6.73
N PRO A 52 -7.84 -1.51 -5.75
CA PRO A 52 -8.87 -2.55 -5.64
C PRO A 52 -9.77 -2.71 -6.88
N ASN A 53 -9.82 -1.70 -7.75
CA ASN A 53 -10.55 -1.76 -9.03
C ASN A 53 -9.72 -2.23 -10.22
N GLY A 54 -8.49 -2.70 -9.98
CA GLY A 54 -7.56 -3.19 -11.00
C GLY A 54 -6.76 -2.13 -11.72
N ARG A 55 -6.88 -0.84 -11.37
CA ARG A 55 -5.99 0.18 -11.90
C ARG A 55 -4.57 -0.04 -11.37
N ALA A 56 -3.62 -0.31 -12.25
CA ALA A 56 -2.20 -0.29 -11.90
C ALA A 56 -1.70 1.16 -11.78
N PHE A 57 -0.87 1.42 -10.78
CA PHE A 57 -0.12 2.66 -10.67
C PHE A 57 1.30 2.42 -11.19
N THR A 58 1.79 3.35 -11.99
CA THR A 58 3.12 3.27 -12.63
C THR A 58 3.84 4.59 -12.47
N GLU A 59 5.16 4.62 -12.60
CA GLU A 59 5.93 5.87 -12.57
C GLU A 59 5.39 6.92 -13.55
N ALA A 60 4.97 6.47 -14.75
CA ALA A 60 4.40 7.35 -15.77
C ALA A 60 3.02 7.92 -15.42
N SER A 61 2.20 7.22 -14.63
CA SER A 61 0.82 7.62 -14.33
C SER A 61 0.64 8.23 -12.94
N ILE A 62 1.52 7.90 -12.00
CA ILE A 62 1.33 8.21 -10.58
C ILE A 62 1.43 9.70 -10.26
N GLY A 63 2.29 10.43 -10.99
CA GLY A 63 2.42 11.89 -10.81
C GLY A 63 1.12 12.62 -11.15
N ALA A 64 0.52 12.30 -12.31
CA ALA A 64 -0.75 12.88 -12.73
C ALA A 64 -1.91 12.50 -11.81
N ALA A 65 -1.92 11.24 -11.31
CA ALA A 65 -2.90 10.79 -10.34
C ALA A 65 -2.80 11.58 -9.01
N LEU A 66 -1.58 11.80 -8.52
CA LEU A 66 -1.33 12.56 -7.28
C LEU A 66 -1.73 14.02 -7.42
N ALA A 67 -1.38 14.66 -8.54
CA ALA A 67 -1.77 16.04 -8.83
C ALA A 67 -3.30 16.20 -8.85
N THR A 68 -4.01 15.31 -9.56
CA THR A 68 -5.48 15.31 -9.62
C THR A 68 -6.08 15.12 -8.23
N ARG A 69 -5.53 14.20 -7.42
CA ARG A 69 -6.01 13.97 -6.05
C ARG A 69 -5.89 15.22 -5.20
N ASN A 70 -4.71 15.86 -5.21
CA ASN A 70 -4.46 17.04 -4.39
C ASN A 70 -5.39 18.19 -4.78
N LEU A 71 -5.59 18.42 -6.09
CA LEU A 71 -6.55 19.41 -6.58
C LEU A 71 -7.98 19.12 -6.08
N MET A 72 -8.43 17.87 -6.14
CA MET A 72 -9.79 17.51 -5.69
C MET A 72 -9.96 17.67 -4.18
N ASP A 73 -8.91 17.42 -3.40
CA ASP A 73 -8.94 17.64 -1.95
C ASP A 73 -8.92 19.13 -1.61
N ASP A 74 -8.16 19.95 -2.35
CA ASP A 74 -8.18 21.41 -2.22
C ASP A 74 -9.59 21.96 -2.52
N LEU A 75 -10.23 21.50 -3.60
CA LEU A 75 -11.60 21.90 -3.95
C LEU A 75 -12.61 21.49 -2.86
N ARG A 76 -12.49 20.28 -2.32
CA ARG A 76 -13.33 19.83 -1.20
C ARG A 76 -13.12 20.71 0.03
N SER A 77 -11.88 21.06 0.35
CA SER A 77 -11.55 21.94 1.49
C SER A 77 -12.10 23.36 1.33
N ALA A 78 -12.21 23.83 0.08
CA ALA A 78 -12.81 25.11 -0.28
C ALA A 78 -14.35 25.08 -0.32
N GLY A 79 -14.99 23.99 0.10
CA GLY A 79 -16.45 23.86 0.19
C GLY A 79 -17.14 23.48 -1.14
N GLN A 80 -16.39 23.07 -2.16
CA GLN A 80 -16.98 22.58 -3.41
C GLN A 80 -17.54 21.17 -3.23
N VAL A 81 -18.77 20.94 -3.70
CA VAL A 81 -19.41 19.62 -3.65
C VAL A 81 -18.83 18.74 -4.75
N THR A 82 -18.05 17.74 -4.35
CA THR A 82 -17.58 16.67 -5.24
C THR A 82 -18.46 15.44 -5.06
N SER A 83 -18.75 14.70 -6.14
CA SER A 83 -19.37 13.38 -6.00
C SER A 83 -18.41 12.39 -5.32
N GLY A 84 -18.98 11.43 -4.59
CA GLY A 84 -18.22 10.35 -3.99
C GLY A 84 -17.63 9.38 -5.03
N PRO A 85 -16.70 8.51 -4.63
CA PRO A 85 -16.15 7.49 -5.51
C PRO A 85 -17.26 6.57 -6.04
N LYS A 86 -17.10 6.11 -7.28
CA LYS A 86 -18.03 5.17 -7.91
C LYS A 86 -18.17 3.90 -7.04
N PRO A 87 -19.38 3.33 -6.92
CA PRO A 87 -19.57 2.03 -6.28
C PRO A 87 -18.72 0.94 -6.93
N PHE A 88 -18.20 0.04 -6.11
CA PHE A 88 -17.47 -1.14 -6.57
C PHE A 88 -18.38 -2.08 -7.37
N SER A 89 -17.89 -2.57 -8.50
CA SER A 89 -18.65 -3.41 -9.43
C SER A 89 -17.99 -4.78 -9.67
N PRO A 90 -18.73 -5.78 -10.18
CA PRO A 90 -18.15 -7.06 -10.59
C PRO A 90 -17.02 -6.91 -11.62
N ARG A 91 -17.12 -5.92 -12.52
CA ARG A 91 -16.06 -5.61 -13.50
C ARG A 91 -14.77 -5.17 -12.80
N ASP A 92 -14.87 -4.40 -11.72
CA ASP A 92 -13.71 -3.96 -10.94
C ASP A 92 -13.00 -5.15 -10.29
N ARG A 93 -13.77 -6.13 -9.79
CA ARG A 93 -13.21 -7.40 -9.28
C ARG A 93 -12.45 -8.16 -10.37
N SER A 94 -13.04 -8.32 -11.55
CA SER A 94 -12.38 -9.00 -12.66
C SER A 94 -11.11 -8.27 -13.10
N ALA A 95 -11.16 -6.95 -13.21
CA ALA A 95 -9.98 -6.14 -13.55
C ALA A 95 -8.87 -6.28 -12.49
N PHE A 96 -9.23 -6.27 -11.21
CA PHE A 96 -8.28 -6.49 -10.12
C PHE A 96 -7.60 -7.84 -10.19
N LEU A 97 -8.37 -8.93 -10.36
CA LEU A 97 -7.80 -10.28 -10.44
C LEU A 97 -6.85 -10.42 -11.63
N SER A 98 -7.20 -9.87 -12.79
CA SER A 98 -6.33 -9.86 -13.97
C SER A 98 -5.05 -9.06 -13.75
N ALA A 99 -5.14 -7.88 -13.12
CA ALA A 99 -3.98 -7.05 -12.82
C ALA A 99 -3.04 -7.72 -11.81
N LEU A 100 -3.60 -8.34 -10.77
CA LEU A 100 -2.85 -9.04 -9.74
C LEU A 100 -2.12 -10.26 -10.30
N ASP A 101 -2.80 -11.08 -11.11
CA ASP A 101 -2.19 -12.23 -11.78
C ASP A 101 -1.01 -11.81 -12.66
N LEU A 102 -1.20 -10.76 -13.49
CA LEU A 102 -0.14 -10.24 -14.35
C LEU A 102 1.08 -9.77 -13.55
N ALA A 103 0.87 -9.06 -12.43
CA ALA A 103 1.96 -8.62 -11.57
C ALA A 103 2.73 -9.81 -10.98
N ILE A 104 2.01 -10.81 -10.44
CA ILE A 104 2.62 -12.02 -9.87
C ILE A 104 3.43 -12.78 -10.92
N VAL A 105 2.88 -12.97 -12.12
CA VAL A 105 3.59 -13.67 -13.22
C VAL A 105 4.86 -12.91 -13.62
N ARG A 106 4.79 -11.59 -13.72
CA ARG A 106 5.95 -10.74 -14.04
C ARG A 106 7.03 -10.85 -12.96
N LEU A 107 6.66 -10.78 -11.69
CA LEU A 107 7.60 -10.89 -10.56
C LEU A 107 8.27 -12.27 -10.52
N LYS A 108 7.50 -13.35 -10.70
CA LYS A 108 8.06 -14.72 -10.81
C LYS A 108 9.07 -14.84 -11.94
N ARG A 109 8.77 -14.29 -13.12
CA ARG A 109 9.72 -14.27 -14.26
C ARG A 109 10.97 -13.46 -13.98
N ALA A 110 10.87 -12.42 -13.15
CA ALA A 110 11.99 -11.61 -12.71
C ALA A 110 12.81 -12.24 -11.57
N GLY A 111 12.48 -13.47 -11.16
CA GLY A 111 13.22 -14.22 -10.14
C GLY A 111 12.74 -14.01 -8.70
N PHE A 112 11.63 -13.29 -8.48
CA PHE A 112 11.05 -13.14 -7.16
C PHE A 112 10.24 -14.39 -6.78
N ALA A 113 10.54 -14.95 -5.60
CA ALA A 113 9.76 -16.00 -4.97
C ALA A 113 8.92 -15.42 -3.84
N ALA A 114 7.85 -16.11 -3.45
CA ALA A 114 7.16 -15.77 -2.20
C ALA A 114 8.15 -15.95 -1.05
N ALA A 115 8.48 -14.87 -0.35
CA ALA A 115 9.30 -14.96 0.86
C ALA A 115 8.59 -15.83 1.91
N PRO A 116 9.29 -16.40 2.89
CA PRO A 116 8.68 -16.95 4.10
C PRO A 116 8.45 -15.80 5.10
N TRP A 117 7.21 -15.39 5.29
CA TRP A 117 6.82 -14.20 6.08
C TRP A 117 6.76 -14.50 7.58
N ALA A 118 6.97 -15.76 7.97
CA ALA A 118 6.61 -16.30 9.28
C ALA A 118 7.69 -16.15 10.36
N GLU A 119 8.97 -16.00 10.03
CA GLU A 119 10.05 -15.98 11.04
C GLU A 119 10.82 -14.66 11.12
N GLU A 120 11.09 -14.01 9.99
CA GLU A 120 12.00 -12.86 9.94
C GLU A 120 11.35 -11.54 10.39
N THR A 121 10.04 -11.39 10.16
CA THR A 121 9.28 -10.16 10.51
C THR A 121 9.00 -10.04 12.01
N LEU A 122 8.81 -11.17 12.72
CA LEU A 122 8.56 -11.16 14.17
C LEU A 122 9.81 -10.74 14.97
N LEU A 123 11.01 -11.06 14.49
CA LEU A 123 12.28 -10.65 15.12
C LEU A 123 12.61 -9.17 14.89
N GLN A 124 12.17 -8.59 13.76
CA GLN A 124 12.38 -7.16 13.46
C GLN A 124 11.33 -6.27 14.14
N ALA A 125 10.07 -6.72 14.21
CA ALA A 125 9.01 -5.98 14.90
C ALA A 125 9.26 -5.88 16.43
N THR A 126 9.77 -6.94 17.05
CA THR A 126 10.10 -6.96 18.49
C THR A 126 11.33 -6.09 18.85
N ARG A 127 12.28 -5.92 17.93
CA ARG A 127 13.45 -5.04 18.14
C ARG A 127 13.11 -3.55 18.03
N ALA A 128 12.18 -3.17 17.17
CA ALA A 128 11.80 -1.77 16.99
C ALA A 128 10.97 -1.22 18.17
N ASP A 129 10.14 -2.07 18.79
CA ASP A 129 9.23 -1.70 19.89
C ASP A 129 9.96 -1.40 21.22
N LEU A 130 11.15 -1.97 21.44
CA LEU A 130 11.93 -1.77 22.67
C LEU A 130 12.85 -0.52 22.66
N SER A 131 12.93 0.22 21.54
CA SER A 131 13.84 1.37 21.43
C SER A 131 13.18 2.74 21.67
N SER A 132 11.85 2.81 21.85
CA SER A 132 11.11 4.06 21.99
C SER A 132 10.17 4.15 23.20
N ALA A 133 10.17 3.16 24.10
CA ALA A 133 9.39 3.26 25.33
C ALA A 133 10.03 4.31 26.28
N PRO A 134 9.31 5.37 26.69
CA PRO A 134 9.81 6.26 27.74
C PRO A 134 9.95 5.46 29.06
N PRO A 135 10.92 5.81 29.92
CA PRO A 135 11.07 5.12 31.21
C PRO A 135 9.78 5.26 32.01
N VAL A 136 9.22 4.12 32.43
CA VAL A 136 8.17 4.07 33.44
C VAL A 136 8.82 4.59 34.73
N VAL A 137 8.39 5.77 35.18
CA VAL A 137 8.79 6.34 36.47
C VAL A 137 7.72 5.89 37.47
N ASP A 138 8.16 5.21 38.54
CA ASP A 138 7.32 4.76 39.66
C ASP A 138 6.55 5.91 40.34
#